data_AF-A0A090QGZ7-F1
#
_entry.id   AF-A0A090QGZ7-F1
#
_cell.length_a   1.000
_cell.length_b   1.000
_cell.length_c   1.000
_cell.angle_alpha   90.00
_cell.angle_beta   90.00
_cell.angle_gamma   90.00
#
_symmetry.space_group_name_H-M   'P 1'
#
loop_
_entity.id
_entity.type
_entity.pdbx_description
1 polymer ?
#
loop_
_entity_poly.entity_id
_entity_poly.type
_entity_poly.pdbx_seq_one_letter_code
_entity_poly.pdbx_strand_id
1 'polypeptide(L)'
;MKTLYRQGLANRYGRRMQTVSGIHYNFSLPEAFWQQLHQQTGSELSLSAFISSRYFHLIRNVLRHGWVVPYLFGASPALDSSYLAGREHSLQALDDETFYLPWATSLRLSNLGYGSSEQSQHAISYNNKAAYLNDLYRLLTLQSDGYAGIDAGEQVNTSVLQMENELYGAIRPKIVSEDLRPLYAMCAKGGIR
;
A
#
# COMPACT_ATOMS: atom_id res chain seq x y z
N MET A 1 -14.43 2.88 16.23
CA MET A 1 -13.16 3.12 15.51
C MET A 1 -13.16 2.65 14.05
N LYS A 2 -13.41 1.35 13.74
CA LYS A 2 -13.37 0.85 12.34
C LYS A 2 -14.37 1.55 11.39
N THR A 3 -15.57 1.88 11.86
CA THR A 3 -16.58 2.60 11.05
C THR A 3 -16.13 4.02 10.71
N LEU A 4 -15.66 4.78 11.70
CA LEU A 4 -15.13 6.14 11.50
C LEU A 4 -13.96 6.16 10.52
N TYR A 5 -13.04 5.19 10.62
CA TYR A 5 -11.95 5.06 9.65
C TYR A 5 -12.45 4.87 8.22
N ARG A 6 -13.44 3.99 7.99
CA ARG A 6 -14.04 3.79 6.66
C ARG A 6 -14.81 5.00 6.17
N GLN A 7 -15.48 5.72 7.07
CA GLN A 7 -16.13 6.99 6.75
C GLN A 7 -15.10 8.02 6.28
N GLY A 8 -13.97 8.14 6.98
CA GLY A 8 -12.86 8.98 6.56
C GLY A 8 -12.30 8.59 5.19
N LEU A 9 -12.12 7.29 4.92
CA LEU A 9 -11.70 6.82 3.59
C LEU A 9 -12.72 7.19 2.49
N ALA A 10 -14.01 7.09 2.78
CA ALA A 10 -15.07 7.45 1.85
C ALA A 10 -15.09 8.95 1.55
N ASN A 11 -14.84 9.80 2.56
CA ASN A 11 -14.81 11.24 2.41
C ASN A 11 -13.50 11.74 1.74
N ARG A 12 -12.36 11.10 2.01
CA ARG A 12 -11.05 11.45 1.43
C ARG A 12 -10.89 10.99 -0.02
N TYR A 13 -11.39 9.80 -0.36
CA TYR A 13 -11.09 9.15 -1.63
C TYR A 13 -12.33 8.83 -2.48
N GLY A 14 -13.52 9.03 -1.92
CA GLY A 14 -14.78 8.64 -2.55
C GLY A 14 -15.15 7.17 -2.30
N ARG A 15 -16.45 6.91 -2.19
CA ARG A 15 -16.99 5.55 -1.93
C ARG A 15 -16.70 4.57 -3.07
N ARG A 16 -16.74 5.02 -4.32
CA ARG A 16 -16.51 4.18 -5.51
C ARG A 16 -15.10 3.57 -5.54
N MET A 17 -14.09 4.33 -5.14
CA MET A 17 -12.73 3.79 -5.04
C MET A 17 -12.64 2.65 -4.02
N GLN A 18 -13.37 2.75 -2.90
CA GLN A 18 -13.35 1.75 -1.84
C GLN A 18 -14.11 0.46 -2.19
N THR A 19 -14.92 0.44 -3.26
CA THR A 19 -15.59 -0.78 -3.74
C THR A 19 -14.73 -1.58 -4.72
N VAL A 20 -13.58 -1.05 -5.14
CA VAL A 20 -12.62 -1.78 -5.96
C VAL A 20 -12.00 -2.92 -5.15
N SER A 21 -12.25 -4.16 -5.56
CA SER A 21 -11.72 -5.36 -4.91
C SER A 21 -10.35 -5.77 -5.47
N GLY A 22 -9.65 -6.64 -4.77
CA GLY A 22 -8.40 -7.25 -5.24
C GLY A 22 -8.00 -8.42 -4.36
N ILE A 23 -6.98 -9.15 -4.79
CA ILE A 23 -6.42 -10.29 -4.06
C ILE A 23 -5.11 -9.86 -3.41
N HIS A 24 -4.94 -10.18 -2.12
CA HIS A 24 -3.68 -9.99 -1.41
C HIS A 24 -3.02 -11.35 -1.20
N TYR A 25 -1.80 -11.52 -1.69
CA TYR A 25 -0.97 -12.68 -1.45
C TYR A 25 0.01 -12.37 -0.31
N ASN A 26 -0.11 -13.09 0.81
CA ASN A 26 0.81 -12.98 1.94
C ASN A 26 1.81 -14.13 1.86
N PHE A 27 3.10 -13.82 1.97
CA PHE A 27 4.18 -14.78 1.77
C PHE A 27 5.27 -14.56 2.81
N SER A 28 5.78 -15.68 3.35
CA SER A 28 6.95 -15.70 4.20
C SER A 28 7.81 -16.94 3.89
N LEU A 29 9.12 -16.79 4.00
CA LEU A 29 10.05 -17.90 3.88
C LEU A 29 10.16 -18.64 5.23
N PRO A 30 10.35 -19.98 5.22
CA PRO A 30 10.46 -20.75 6.45
C PRO A 30 11.71 -20.35 7.24
N GLU A 31 11.66 -20.47 8.56
CA GLU A 31 12.77 -20.07 9.44
C GLU A 31 14.09 -20.77 9.09
N ALA A 32 14.02 -22.06 8.76
CA ALA A 32 15.19 -22.85 8.35
C ALA A 32 15.91 -22.27 7.12
N PHE A 33 15.17 -21.67 6.16
CA PHE A 33 15.78 -20.99 5.01
C PHE A 33 16.65 -19.82 5.46
N TRP A 34 16.14 -19.03 6.42
CA TRP A 34 16.85 -17.85 6.91
C TRP A 34 18.07 -18.20 7.75
N GLN A 35 17.97 -19.20 8.61
CA GLN A 35 19.10 -19.70 9.41
C GLN A 35 20.24 -20.17 8.50
N GLN A 36 19.92 -20.98 7.48
CA GLN A 36 20.91 -21.48 6.53
C GLN A 36 21.54 -20.34 5.71
N LEU A 37 20.74 -19.43 5.18
CA LEU A 37 21.24 -18.30 4.40
C LEU A 37 22.11 -17.37 5.25
N HIS A 38 21.71 -17.09 6.49
CA HIS A 38 22.47 -16.25 7.42
C HIS A 38 23.86 -16.84 7.69
N GLN A 39 23.93 -18.15 7.98
CA GLN A 39 25.19 -18.87 8.18
C GLN A 39 26.07 -18.84 6.93
N GLN A 40 25.51 -19.14 5.75
CA GLN A 40 26.26 -19.14 4.49
C GLN A 40 26.77 -17.76 4.08
N THR A 41 26.03 -16.70 4.39
CA THR A 41 26.45 -15.34 4.06
C THR A 41 27.51 -14.82 5.04
N GLY A 42 27.66 -15.43 6.22
CA GLY A 42 28.57 -14.96 7.26
C GLY A 42 28.24 -13.54 7.77
N SER A 43 26.95 -13.20 7.85
CA SER A 43 26.55 -11.84 8.25
C SER A 43 26.72 -11.60 9.74
N GLU A 44 27.32 -10.47 10.11
CA GLU A 44 27.47 -10.02 11.50
C GLU A 44 26.15 -9.51 12.13
N LEU A 45 25.11 -9.31 11.33
CA LEU A 45 23.80 -8.93 11.83
C LEU A 45 23.20 -10.07 12.64
N SER A 46 22.42 -9.74 13.68
CA SER A 46 21.55 -10.75 14.31
C SER A 46 20.59 -11.33 13.28
N LEU A 47 20.17 -12.58 13.46
CA LEU A 47 19.29 -13.27 12.52
C LEU A 47 18.02 -12.44 12.20
N SER A 48 17.41 -11.81 13.20
CA SER A 48 16.23 -10.95 13.04
C SER A 48 16.49 -9.69 12.19
N ALA A 49 17.63 -9.03 12.41
CA ALA A 49 18.03 -7.87 11.62
C ALA A 49 18.39 -8.26 10.19
N PHE A 50 19.04 -9.41 10.01
CA PHE A 50 19.34 -9.99 8.69
C PHE A 50 18.06 -10.28 7.90
N ILE A 51 17.08 -10.99 8.50
CA ILE A 51 15.79 -11.30 7.87
C ILE A 51 15.08 -10.02 7.44
N SER A 52 15.01 -9.01 8.33
CA SER A 52 14.40 -7.72 7.99
C SER A 52 15.09 -7.07 6.79
N SER A 53 16.43 -7.03 6.78
CA SER A 53 17.20 -6.49 5.66
C SER A 53 16.91 -7.23 4.35
N ARG A 54 16.79 -8.56 4.40
CA ARG A 54 16.47 -9.40 3.23
C ARG A 54 15.04 -9.20 2.73
N TYR A 55 14.05 -9.03 3.62
CA TYR A 55 12.69 -8.68 3.19
C TYR A 55 12.60 -7.28 2.58
N PHE A 56 13.31 -6.29 3.11
CA PHE A 56 13.39 -4.97 2.46
C PHE A 56 14.08 -5.04 1.10
N HIS A 57 15.10 -5.88 0.95
CA HIS A 57 15.69 -6.18 -0.35
C HIS A 57 14.67 -6.82 -1.32
N LEU A 58 13.89 -7.79 -0.86
CA LEU A 58 12.82 -8.40 -1.65
C LEU A 58 11.77 -7.37 -2.08
N ILE A 59 11.33 -6.50 -1.17
CA ILE A 59 10.39 -5.43 -1.46
C ILE A 59 10.91 -4.53 -2.58
N ARG A 60 12.18 -4.11 -2.53
CA ARG A 60 12.77 -3.30 -3.61
C ARG A 60 12.76 -4.02 -4.97
N ASN A 61 12.97 -5.34 -4.99
CA ASN A 61 12.88 -6.12 -6.23
C ASN A 61 11.43 -6.24 -6.73
N VAL A 62 10.45 -6.38 -5.84
CA VAL A 62 9.02 -6.34 -6.21
C VAL A 62 8.65 -4.97 -6.76
N LEU A 63 9.15 -3.87 -6.19
CA LEU A 63 8.90 -2.53 -6.74
C LEU A 63 9.54 -2.34 -8.12
N ARG A 64 10.67 -2.99 -8.40
CA ARG A 64 11.38 -2.89 -9.70
C ARG A 64 10.75 -3.77 -10.79
N HIS A 65 10.35 -4.98 -10.44
CA HIS A 65 9.96 -6.01 -11.41
C HIS A 65 8.50 -6.47 -11.28
N GLY A 66 7.77 -5.97 -10.28
CA GLY A 66 6.39 -6.38 -9.96
C GLY A 66 5.37 -6.00 -11.02
N TRP A 67 5.72 -5.17 -12.00
CA TRP A 67 4.89 -4.89 -13.18
C TRP A 67 4.54 -6.17 -13.97
N VAL A 68 5.34 -7.23 -13.83
CA VAL A 68 5.05 -8.54 -14.44
C VAL A 68 3.73 -9.14 -13.93
N VAL A 69 3.34 -8.83 -12.69
CA VAL A 69 2.11 -9.34 -12.07
C VAL A 69 0.87 -8.81 -12.79
N PRO A 70 0.64 -7.49 -12.92
CA PRO A 70 -0.48 -6.99 -13.71
C PRO A 70 -0.29 -7.25 -15.20
N TYR A 71 0.92 -7.48 -15.72
CA TYR A 71 1.08 -7.90 -17.11
C TYR A 71 0.47 -9.29 -17.36
N LEU A 72 0.74 -10.27 -16.48
CA LEU A 72 0.27 -11.65 -16.63
C LEU A 72 -1.15 -11.88 -16.09
N PHE A 73 -1.50 -11.22 -14.98
CA PHE A 73 -2.74 -11.49 -14.22
C PHE A 73 -3.67 -10.29 -14.14
N GLY A 74 -3.35 -9.18 -14.82
CA GLY A 74 -4.24 -8.04 -14.91
C GLY A 74 -5.53 -8.43 -15.64
N ALA A 75 -6.66 -8.25 -14.95
CA ALA A 75 -7.98 -8.61 -15.46
C ALA A 75 -8.98 -7.46 -15.30
N SER A 76 -8.51 -6.21 -15.42
CA SER A 76 -9.37 -5.01 -15.36
C SER A 76 -9.04 -4.01 -16.46
N PRO A 77 -9.15 -4.37 -17.75
CA PRO A 77 -8.86 -3.47 -18.87
C PRO A 77 -9.94 -2.41 -19.12
N ALA A 78 -11.12 -2.59 -18.50
CA ALA A 78 -12.29 -1.75 -18.65
C ALA A 78 -12.87 -1.34 -17.28
N LEU A 79 -13.65 -0.27 -17.26
CA LEU A 79 -14.39 0.25 -16.10
C LEU A 79 -15.71 0.87 -16.53
N ASP A 80 -16.63 0.99 -15.57
CA ASP A 80 -17.90 1.68 -15.74
C ASP A 80 -17.74 3.20 -15.65
N SER A 81 -18.56 3.94 -16.39
CA SER A 81 -18.56 5.40 -16.50
C SER A 81 -18.68 6.11 -15.14
N SER A 82 -19.34 5.49 -14.15
CA SER A 82 -19.46 6.04 -12.80
C SER A 82 -18.10 6.18 -12.09
N TYR A 83 -17.07 5.41 -12.47
CA TYR A 83 -15.72 5.51 -11.93
C TYR A 83 -14.94 6.71 -12.45
N LEU A 84 -15.35 7.27 -13.59
CA LEU A 84 -14.70 8.45 -14.17
C LEU A 84 -15.05 9.72 -13.39
N ALA A 85 -16.29 9.83 -12.90
CA ALA A 85 -16.76 10.93 -12.06
C ALA A 85 -16.41 12.34 -12.63
N GLY A 86 -16.44 12.49 -13.96
CA GLY A 86 -16.10 13.75 -14.64
C GLY A 86 -14.60 14.07 -14.72
N ARG A 87 -13.71 13.15 -14.32
CA ARG A 87 -12.26 13.28 -14.51
C ARG A 87 -11.91 13.19 -15.99
N GLU A 88 -10.92 13.96 -16.43
CA GLU A 88 -10.33 13.77 -17.74
C GLU A 88 -9.67 12.38 -17.86
N HIS A 89 -9.88 11.72 -18.99
CA HIS A 89 -9.31 10.40 -19.27
C HIS A 89 -9.06 10.22 -20.77
N SER A 90 -8.15 9.30 -21.09
CA SER A 90 -7.86 8.87 -22.47
C SER A 90 -8.48 7.51 -22.84
N LEU A 91 -9.37 6.98 -21.98
CA LEU A 91 -10.08 5.72 -22.24
C LEU A 91 -10.99 5.84 -23.47
N GLN A 92 -11.11 4.75 -24.22
CA GLN A 92 -12.04 4.61 -25.35
C GLN A 92 -13.38 4.10 -24.83
N ALA A 93 -14.49 4.54 -25.43
CA ALA A 93 -15.80 3.95 -25.16
C ALA A 93 -15.85 2.54 -25.76
N LEU A 94 -16.26 1.56 -24.96
CA LEU A 94 -16.64 0.22 -25.41
C LEU A 94 -18.14 0.20 -25.77
N ASP A 95 -18.95 0.83 -24.92
CA ASP A 95 -20.38 1.10 -25.10
C ASP A 95 -20.76 2.41 -24.37
N ASP A 96 -22.06 2.66 -24.18
CA ASP A 96 -22.58 3.90 -23.56
C ASP A 96 -22.13 4.08 -22.10
N GLU A 97 -21.85 3.00 -21.38
CA GLU A 97 -21.53 3.03 -19.94
C GLU A 97 -20.13 2.49 -19.62
N THR A 98 -19.45 1.84 -20.57
CA THR A 98 -18.17 1.15 -20.34
C THR A 98 -17.03 1.80 -21.11
N PHE A 99 -15.92 2.04 -20.42
CA PHE A 99 -14.70 2.60 -20.98
C PHE A 99 -13.52 1.65 -20.78
N TYR A 100 -12.60 1.60 -21.75
CA TYR A 100 -11.46 0.69 -21.71
C TYR A 100 -10.24 1.24 -22.46
N LEU A 101 -9.11 0.54 -22.35
CA LEU A 101 -7.96 0.72 -23.23
C LEU A 101 -7.61 -0.62 -23.88
N PRO A 102 -7.41 -0.68 -25.21
CA PRO A 102 -7.16 -1.94 -25.92
C PRO A 102 -5.98 -2.77 -25.40
N TRP A 103 -4.98 -2.09 -24.82
CA TRP A 103 -3.75 -2.71 -24.32
C TRP A 103 -3.59 -2.60 -22.80
N ALA A 104 -4.59 -2.08 -22.08
CA ALA A 104 -4.53 -2.06 -20.63
C ALA A 104 -4.66 -3.47 -20.08
N THR A 105 -3.91 -3.77 -19.03
CA THR A 105 -4.06 -5.02 -18.29
C THR A 105 -4.85 -4.81 -17.00
N SER A 106 -4.56 -3.74 -16.26
CA SER A 106 -5.17 -3.49 -14.95
C SER A 106 -5.39 -1.99 -14.65
N LEU A 107 -6.52 -1.44 -15.09
CA LEU A 107 -6.97 -0.09 -14.72
C LEU A 107 -7.13 0.08 -13.20
N ARG A 108 -7.37 -1.01 -12.45
CA ARG A 108 -7.35 -1.01 -10.98
C ARG A 108 -6.06 -0.42 -10.39
N LEU A 109 -4.92 -0.61 -11.05
CA LEU A 109 -3.61 -0.13 -10.58
C LEU A 109 -3.22 1.23 -11.20
N SER A 110 -4.08 1.79 -12.06
CA SER A 110 -3.88 3.10 -12.66
C SER A 110 -4.32 4.23 -11.73
N ASN A 111 -4.10 5.46 -12.15
CA ASN A 111 -4.59 6.66 -11.45
C ASN A 111 -6.13 6.76 -11.40
N LEU A 112 -6.85 5.99 -12.21
CA LEU A 112 -8.32 5.88 -12.18
C LEU A 112 -8.80 4.81 -11.20
N GLY A 113 -7.89 3.94 -10.73
CA GLY A 113 -8.19 2.83 -9.85
C GLY A 113 -7.96 3.18 -8.38
N TYR A 114 -7.15 2.37 -7.71
CA TYR A 114 -6.98 2.39 -6.26
C TYR A 114 -5.67 3.08 -5.86
N GLY A 115 -5.72 4.38 -5.57
CA GLY A 115 -4.56 5.18 -5.19
C GLY A 115 -4.92 6.51 -4.50
N SER A 116 -3.91 7.27 -4.07
CA SER A 116 -4.10 8.58 -3.44
C SER A 116 -3.08 9.57 -4.00
N SER A 117 -3.59 10.69 -4.55
CA SER A 117 -2.75 11.81 -5.01
C SER A 117 -2.00 12.44 -3.83
N GLU A 118 -2.63 12.54 -2.66
CA GLU A 118 -1.99 13.06 -1.45
C GLU A 118 -0.80 12.20 -1.04
N GLN A 119 -0.96 10.88 -1.00
CA GLN A 119 0.12 9.98 -0.63
C GLN A 119 1.24 9.97 -1.67
N SER A 120 0.93 10.18 -2.95
CA SER A 120 1.94 10.20 -4.03
C SER A 120 2.95 11.35 -3.91
N GLN A 121 2.61 12.41 -3.18
CA GLN A 121 3.51 13.54 -2.89
C GLN A 121 4.57 13.20 -1.84
N HIS A 122 4.47 12.04 -1.21
CA HIS A 122 5.36 11.63 -0.14
C HIS A 122 6.03 10.29 -0.44
N ALA A 123 7.33 10.35 -0.75
CA ALA A 123 8.13 9.14 -0.91
C ALA A 123 8.24 8.37 0.42
N ILE A 124 8.15 7.04 0.32
CA ILE A 124 8.45 6.09 1.40
C ILE A 124 9.70 5.31 1.03
N SER A 125 10.68 5.29 1.91
CA SER A 125 11.89 4.52 1.73
C SER A 125 11.69 3.04 2.09
N TYR A 126 12.08 2.16 1.18
CA TYR A 126 12.17 0.70 1.39
C TYR A 126 13.62 0.21 1.46
N ASN A 127 14.56 1.11 1.76
CA ASN A 127 15.99 0.75 1.86
C ASN A 127 16.27 -0.09 3.11
N ASN A 128 15.66 0.25 4.23
CA ASN A 128 15.77 -0.48 5.48
C ASN A 128 14.55 -0.21 6.37
N LYS A 129 14.42 -1.02 7.44
CA LYS A 129 13.31 -0.95 8.39
C LYS A 129 13.17 0.42 9.06
N ALA A 130 14.29 1.02 9.50
CA ALA A 130 14.26 2.28 10.21
C ALA A 130 13.75 3.42 9.32
N ALA A 131 14.25 3.51 8.08
CA ALA A 131 13.81 4.51 7.12
C ALA A 131 12.31 4.37 6.81
N TYR A 132 11.83 3.15 6.55
CA TYR A 132 10.40 2.88 6.34
C TYR A 132 9.54 3.31 7.52
N LEU A 133 9.94 2.97 8.76
CA LEU A 133 9.18 3.30 9.96
C LEU A 133 9.17 4.81 10.22
N ASN A 134 10.28 5.50 9.98
CA ASN A 134 10.35 6.95 10.10
C ASN A 134 9.42 7.65 9.10
N ASP A 135 9.43 7.22 7.84
CA ASP A 135 8.55 7.79 6.82
C ASP A 135 7.08 7.49 7.11
N LEU A 136 6.76 6.27 7.55
CA LEU A 136 5.39 5.91 7.95
C LEU A 136 4.92 6.74 9.15
N TYR A 137 5.76 6.90 10.18
CA TYR A 137 5.44 7.74 11.34
C TYR A 137 5.21 9.21 10.93
N ARG A 138 6.05 9.72 10.03
CA ARG A 138 5.89 11.07 9.49
C ARG A 138 4.52 11.23 8.83
N LEU A 139 4.07 10.29 8.00
CA LEU A 139 2.75 10.40 7.36
C LEU A 139 1.56 10.24 8.31
N LEU A 140 1.75 9.54 9.43
CA LEU A 140 0.72 9.43 10.47
C LEU A 140 0.56 10.68 11.32
N THR A 141 1.52 11.61 11.24
CA THR A 141 1.57 12.83 12.07
C THR A 141 1.52 14.11 11.25
N LEU A 142 1.95 14.08 9.99
CA LEU A 142 1.91 15.18 9.04
C LEU A 142 0.46 15.54 8.69
N GLN A 143 0.07 16.78 8.94
CA GLN A 143 -1.26 17.30 8.58
C GLN A 143 -1.39 17.46 7.06
N SER A 144 -2.56 17.16 6.54
CA SER A 144 -2.90 17.37 5.13
C SER A 144 -3.92 18.49 5.00
N ASP A 145 -3.56 19.53 4.26
CA ASP A 145 -4.46 20.65 3.96
C ASP A 145 -5.71 20.16 3.18
N GLY A 146 -5.53 19.15 2.32
CA GLY A 146 -6.62 18.51 1.58
C GLY A 146 -7.66 17.81 2.46
N TYR A 147 -7.30 17.47 3.70
CA TYR A 147 -8.20 16.80 4.65
C TYR A 147 -8.63 17.69 5.81
N ALA A 148 -8.08 18.90 5.93
CA ALA A 148 -8.42 19.85 7.00
C ALA A 148 -9.88 20.33 6.94
N GLY A 149 -10.47 20.38 5.74
CA GLY A 149 -11.87 20.79 5.53
C GLY A 149 -12.92 19.72 5.79
N ILE A 150 -12.52 18.48 6.16
CA ILE A 150 -13.46 17.41 6.51
C ILE A 150 -13.76 17.48 8.01
N ASP A 151 -15.04 17.48 8.37
CA ASP A 151 -15.50 17.70 9.74
C ASP A 151 -14.94 16.70 10.77
N ALA A 152 -14.77 17.19 12.00
CA ALA A 152 -14.39 16.37 13.14
C ALA A 152 -15.50 15.33 13.42
N GLY A 153 -15.15 14.04 13.41
CA GLY A 153 -16.12 12.94 13.54
C GLY A 153 -16.50 12.29 12.22
N GLU A 154 -16.04 12.84 11.08
CA GLU A 154 -16.16 12.21 9.77
C GLU A 154 -14.85 11.56 9.28
N GLN A 155 -13.78 11.76 10.04
CA GLN A 155 -12.47 11.14 9.86
C GLN A 155 -11.82 10.90 11.23
N VAL A 156 -10.81 10.03 11.28
CA VAL A 156 -10.09 9.73 12.53
C VAL A 156 -9.16 10.88 12.95
N ASN A 157 -8.50 11.51 11.99
CA ASN A 157 -7.62 12.67 12.15
C ASN A 157 -7.52 13.40 10.81
N THR A 158 -6.75 14.48 10.75
CA THR A 158 -6.47 15.29 9.55
C THR A 158 -5.07 15.02 8.98
N SER A 159 -4.37 14.00 9.46
CA SER A 159 -3.06 13.63 8.94
C SER A 159 -3.16 12.94 7.58
N VAL A 160 -2.06 12.94 6.80
CA VAL A 160 -1.96 12.27 5.49
C VAL A 160 -2.49 10.84 5.58
N LEU A 161 -2.14 10.11 6.64
CA LEU A 161 -2.72 8.80 6.96
C LEU A 161 -3.49 8.86 8.29
N GLN A 162 -4.72 8.34 8.31
CA GLN A 162 -5.45 8.11 9.56
C GLN A 162 -4.81 6.97 10.36
N MET A 163 -4.38 5.93 9.67
CA MET A 163 -3.80 4.71 10.24
C MET A 163 -2.80 4.07 9.28
N GLU A 164 -1.94 3.17 9.77
CA GLU A 164 -0.91 2.48 8.98
C GLU A 164 -1.52 1.73 7.78
N ASN A 165 -2.74 1.22 7.95
CA ASN A 165 -3.43 0.45 6.92
C ASN A 165 -3.86 1.29 5.71
N GLU A 166 -3.89 2.62 5.83
CA GLU A 166 -4.27 3.55 4.75
C GLU A 166 -3.16 3.73 3.70
N LEU A 167 -1.91 3.39 4.03
CA LEU A 167 -0.77 3.58 3.11
C LEU A 167 -0.93 2.72 1.85
N TYR A 168 -1.35 3.28 0.72
CA TYR A 168 -1.46 2.55 -0.54
C TYR A 168 -0.08 2.17 -1.11
N GLY A 169 0.02 0.95 -1.64
CA GLY A 169 1.28 0.43 -2.19
C GLY A 169 1.11 -0.97 -2.75
N ALA A 170 1.96 -1.33 -3.72
CA ALA A 170 1.93 -2.64 -4.39
C ALA A 170 2.37 -3.80 -3.48
N ILE A 171 3.16 -3.52 -2.46
CA ILE A 171 3.67 -4.47 -1.47
C ILE A 171 3.85 -3.75 -0.14
N ARG A 172 3.67 -4.46 0.98
CA ARG A 172 3.90 -3.90 2.32
C ARG A 172 4.64 -4.92 3.20
N PRO A 173 5.60 -4.49 4.02
CA PRO A 173 6.11 -5.33 5.09
C PRO A 173 4.99 -5.61 6.10
N LYS A 174 4.97 -6.82 6.66
CA LYS A 174 3.96 -7.24 7.64
C LYS A 174 4.61 -7.81 8.88
N ILE A 175 3.89 -7.67 9.99
CA ILE A 175 4.21 -8.33 11.24
C ILE A 175 2.90 -8.75 11.90
N VAL A 176 2.90 -9.92 12.52
CA VAL A 176 1.75 -10.40 13.30
C VAL A 176 1.91 -9.90 14.73
N SER A 177 0.91 -9.15 15.20
CA SER A 177 0.80 -8.75 16.59
C SER A 177 -0.66 -8.59 16.96
N GLU A 178 -1.04 -9.15 18.11
CA GLU A 178 -2.40 -9.04 18.64
C GLU A 178 -2.60 -7.71 19.37
N ASP A 179 -1.58 -7.27 20.12
CA ASP A 179 -1.72 -6.14 21.06
C ASP A 179 -1.22 -4.79 20.53
N LEU A 180 -0.44 -4.79 19.45
CA LEU A 180 0.28 -3.61 18.97
C LEU A 180 -0.14 -3.25 17.56
N ARG A 181 -0.29 -1.94 17.30
CA ARG A 181 -0.42 -1.44 15.93
C ARG A 181 0.82 -1.82 15.10
N PRO A 182 0.69 -1.97 13.77
CA PRO A 182 1.78 -2.44 12.92
C PRO A 182 3.11 -1.70 13.10
N LEU A 183 3.07 -0.36 13.23
CA LEU A 183 4.28 0.45 13.42
C LEU A 183 4.99 0.09 14.72
N TYR A 184 4.28 0.10 15.85
CA TYR A 184 4.85 -0.25 17.16
C TYR A 184 5.32 -1.71 17.22
N ALA A 185 4.57 -2.62 16.60
CA ALA A 185 4.98 -4.02 16.51
C ALA A 185 6.32 -4.18 15.75
N MET A 186 6.50 -3.48 14.63
CA MET A 186 7.74 -3.52 13.86
C MET A 186 8.94 -2.88 14.59
N CYS A 187 8.67 -1.87 15.44
CA CYS A 187 9.67 -1.30 16.34
C CYS A 187 10.07 -2.31 17.43
N ALA A 188 9.08 -2.90 18.12
CA ALA A 188 9.31 -3.73 19.31
C ALA A 188 9.84 -5.14 19.01
N LYS A 189 9.30 -5.82 17.99
CA LYS A 189 9.53 -7.26 17.78
C LYS A 189 10.70 -7.59 16.84
N GLY A 190 11.51 -6.59 16.46
CA GLY A 190 12.78 -6.77 15.75
C GLY A 190 12.69 -7.17 14.28
N GLY A 191 11.82 -8.14 13.92
CA GLY A 191 11.80 -8.79 12.61
C GLY A 191 10.45 -8.71 11.88
N ILE A 192 10.48 -8.41 10.59
CA ILE A 192 9.38 -8.69 9.65
C ILE A 192 9.30 -10.22 9.49
N ARG A 193 8.09 -10.77 9.51
CA ARG A 193 7.85 -12.21 9.30
C ARG A 193 6.98 -12.40 8.07
#